data_AF-A0A9P4K240-F1
#
_entry.id   AF-A0A9P4K240-F1
#
_cell.length_a   1.000
_cell.length_b   1.000
_cell.length_c   1.000
_cell.angle_alpha   90.00
_cell.angle_beta   90.00
_cell.angle_gamma   90.00
#
_symmetry.space_group_name_H-M   'P 1'
#
loop_
_entity.id
_entity.type
_entity.pdbx_description
1 polymer ?
#
loop_
_entity_poly.entity_id
_entity_poly.type
_entity_poly.pdbx_seq_one_letter_code
_entity_poly.pdbx_strand_id
1 'polypeptide(L)'
;MERDGWQVVVVGNFNVAPDERDGYPRLRTFRRQHVINRADFLSKMFSKYNGWICEYSRESRKEKWAGVDICRELHTEKRGYTYYPRTKEWESSCDKFDYVIVGRKPWKREMAMSSKILEIGERDPSDHCPVWVDINIGKDKKHIEK
;
A
#
# COMPACT_ATOMS: atom_id res chain seq x y z
N MET A 1 12.38 -14.56 0.38
CA MET A 1 11.79 -14.21 -0.93
C MET A 1 12.63 -13.18 -1.70
N GLU A 2 12.62 -11.88 -1.41
CA GLU A 2 13.42 -10.91 -2.21
C GLU A 2 14.95 -11.14 -2.13
N ARG A 3 15.43 -11.64 -0.98
CA ARG A 3 16.84 -12.06 -0.80
C ARG A 3 17.20 -13.26 -1.68
N ASP A 4 16.23 -14.13 -1.93
CA ASP A 4 16.40 -15.34 -2.74
C ASP A 4 16.13 -15.05 -4.24
N GLY A 5 16.14 -13.78 -4.63
CA GLY A 5 16.00 -13.35 -6.03
C GLY A 5 14.57 -13.08 -6.50
N TRP A 6 13.55 -13.32 -5.68
CA TRP A 6 12.16 -13.16 -6.11
C TRP A 6 11.76 -11.68 -6.22
N GLN A 7 10.95 -11.38 -7.22
CA GLN A 7 10.20 -10.12 -7.32
C GLN A 7 8.89 -10.29 -6.54
N VAL A 8 8.75 -9.58 -5.42
CA VAL A 8 7.63 -9.76 -4.50
C VAL A 8 6.60 -8.64 -4.68
N VAL A 9 5.34 -9.06 -4.83
CA VAL A 9 4.15 -8.19 -4.74
C VAL A 9 3.28 -8.75 -3.63
N VAL A 10 2.84 -7.90 -2.71
CA VAL A 10 1.93 -8.23 -1.63
C VAL A 10 0.64 -7.45 -1.84
N VAL A 11 -0.48 -8.16 -1.89
CA VAL A 11 -1.80 -7.57 -2.17
C VAL A 11 -2.78 -8.01 -1.10
N GLY A 12 -3.61 -7.08 -0.63
CA GLY A 12 -4.76 -7.42 0.21
C GLY A 12 -5.24 -6.29 1.11
N ASN A 13 -6.19 -6.66 1.97
CA ASN A 13 -6.74 -5.83 3.02
C ASN A 13 -5.87 -5.91 4.29
N PHE A 14 -5.23 -4.81 4.63
CA PHE A 14 -4.39 -4.69 5.83
C PHE A 14 -5.11 -4.02 7.00
N ASN A 15 -6.34 -3.52 6.79
CA ASN A 15 -7.18 -2.88 7.79
C ASN A 15 -6.48 -1.73 8.55
N VAL A 16 -5.58 -1.04 7.84
CA VAL A 16 -4.79 0.09 8.34
C VAL A 16 -4.76 1.18 7.27
N ALA A 17 -5.21 2.37 7.64
CA ALA A 17 -4.96 3.60 6.90
C ALA A 17 -3.70 4.24 7.50
N PRO A 18 -2.59 4.48 6.78
CA PRO A 18 -1.36 5.04 7.31
C PRO A 18 -1.43 6.53 7.67
N ASP A 19 -2.02 7.34 6.79
CA ASP A 19 -1.92 8.81 6.79
C ASP A 19 -3.30 9.48 6.80
N GLU A 20 -3.37 10.79 7.10
CA GLU A 20 -4.63 11.55 7.18
C GLU A 20 -5.40 11.63 5.85
N ARG A 21 -4.73 11.43 4.71
CA ARG A 21 -5.38 11.33 3.40
C ARG A 21 -5.97 9.95 3.15
N ASP A 22 -5.56 8.95 3.93
CA ASP A 22 -6.05 7.56 3.87
C ASP A 22 -7.31 7.34 4.74
N GLY A 23 -7.85 8.37 5.38
CA GLY A 23 -9.08 8.29 6.17
C GLY A 23 -9.97 9.54 6.04
N TYR A 24 -11.28 9.35 6.11
CA TYR A 24 -12.30 10.41 6.10
C TYR A 24 -13.43 10.13 7.10
N PRO A 25 -13.97 11.15 7.81
CA PRO A 25 -13.61 12.57 7.76
C PRO A 25 -12.25 12.88 8.37
N ARG A 26 -11.69 11.92 9.13
CA ARG A 26 -10.37 11.99 9.73
C ARG A 26 -9.81 10.59 9.91
N LEU A 27 -8.53 10.53 10.14
CA LEU A 27 -7.81 9.31 10.45
C LEU A 27 -8.32 8.64 11.73
N ARG A 28 -8.58 7.33 11.69
CA ARG A 28 -9.04 6.59 12.87
C ARG A 28 -7.94 6.44 13.92
N THR A 29 -8.15 7.04 15.09
CA THR A 29 -7.25 6.96 16.25
C THR A 29 -7.88 6.23 17.45
N PHE A 30 -9.21 6.11 17.47
CA PHE A 30 -9.95 5.32 18.45
C PHE A 30 -10.57 4.09 17.78
N ARG A 31 -10.46 2.89 18.36
CA ARG A 31 -9.73 2.53 19.60
C ARG A 31 -8.21 2.61 19.42
N ARG A 32 -7.47 2.70 20.53
CA ARG A 32 -5.98 2.78 20.58
C ARG A 32 -5.29 1.74 19.68
N GLN A 33 -5.91 0.58 19.46
CA GLN A 33 -5.40 -0.47 18.59
C GLN A 33 -5.15 0.00 17.14
N HIS A 34 -5.94 0.94 16.59
CA HIS A 34 -5.66 1.47 15.25
C HIS A 34 -4.33 2.21 15.18
N VAL A 35 -3.94 2.92 16.25
CA VAL A 35 -2.66 3.61 16.32
C VAL A 35 -1.50 2.61 16.41
N ILE A 36 -1.66 1.56 17.23
CA ILE A 36 -0.65 0.50 17.39
C ILE A 36 -0.47 -0.27 16.07
N ASN A 37 -1.56 -0.73 15.45
CA ASN A 37 -1.52 -1.47 14.20
C ASN A 37 -0.91 -0.63 13.07
N ARG A 38 -1.22 0.67 13.02
CA ARG A 38 -0.63 1.60 12.06
C ARG A 38 0.88 1.75 12.24
N ALA A 39 1.35 1.95 13.46
CA ALA A 39 2.77 2.02 13.75
C ALA A 39 3.48 0.72 13.35
N ASP A 40 2.90 -0.43 13.69
CA ASP A 40 3.44 -1.74 13.34
C ASP A 40 3.48 -1.95 11.82
N PHE A 41 2.37 -1.70 11.12
CA PHE A 41 2.24 -1.78 9.66
C PHE A 41 3.26 -0.91 8.95
N LEU A 42 3.36 0.38 9.32
CA LEU A 42 4.34 1.30 8.76
C LEU A 42 5.77 0.78 8.98
N SER A 43 6.08 0.28 10.16
CA SER A 43 7.44 -0.19 10.50
C SER A 43 7.86 -1.49 9.80
N LYS A 44 6.89 -2.36 9.46
CA LYS A 44 7.15 -3.67 8.86
C LYS A 44 7.06 -3.66 7.35
N MET A 45 6.18 -2.82 6.79
CA MET A 45 5.85 -2.85 5.37
C MET A 45 6.59 -1.79 4.57
N PHE A 46 6.99 -0.68 5.19
CA PHE A 46 7.55 0.46 4.47
C PHE A 46 8.84 0.98 5.11
N SER A 47 9.83 1.36 4.30
CA SER A 47 10.96 2.17 4.79
C SER A 47 10.62 3.66 4.83
N LYS A 48 9.73 4.07 3.94
CA LYS A 48 9.22 5.42 3.78
C LYS A 48 7.74 5.34 3.42
N TYR A 49 6.93 6.26 3.90
CA TYR A 49 5.55 6.41 3.45
C TYR A 49 5.25 7.90 3.33
N ASN A 50 4.85 8.35 2.14
CA ASN A 50 4.61 9.76 1.85
C ASN A 50 5.80 10.69 2.24
N GLY A 51 7.03 10.30 1.92
CA GLY A 51 8.23 11.06 2.26
C GLY A 51 8.65 10.99 3.74
N TRP A 52 7.80 10.50 4.64
CA TRP A 52 8.16 10.25 6.03
C TRP A 52 8.96 8.97 6.17
N ILE A 53 10.08 9.03 6.88
CA ILE A 53 10.87 7.85 7.22
C ILE A 53 10.10 7.04 8.28
N CYS A 54 9.78 5.79 7.96
CA CYS A 54 9.09 4.86 8.87
C CYS A 54 10.13 4.16 9.76
N GLU A 55 10.85 4.91 10.59
CA GLU A 55 11.90 4.37 11.46
C GLU A 55 11.38 4.09 12.87
N TYR A 56 11.46 2.82 13.31
CA TYR A 56 11.28 2.42 14.71
C TYR A 56 12.51 1.72 15.34
N SER A 57 13.59 1.48 14.60
CA SER A 57 14.90 1.15 15.19
C SER A 57 16.05 1.19 14.18
N ARG A 58 17.16 1.82 14.55
CA ARG A 58 18.43 1.84 13.79
C ARG A 58 19.07 0.45 13.66
N GLU A 59 18.86 -0.45 14.62
CA GLU A 59 19.46 -1.80 14.63
C GLU A 59 18.92 -2.76 13.55
N SER A 60 17.71 -2.57 13.03
CA SER A 60 17.05 -3.55 12.14
C SER A 60 17.16 -3.24 10.64
N ARG A 61 17.87 -2.18 10.26
CA ARG A 61 17.88 -1.64 8.89
C ARG A 61 18.51 -2.55 7.83
N LYS A 62 19.39 -3.48 8.21
CA LYS A 62 20.05 -4.36 7.24
C LYS A 62 19.18 -5.54 6.79
N GLU A 63 18.06 -5.80 7.47
CA GLU A 63 17.35 -7.07 7.32
C GLU A 63 15.86 -7.00 7.01
N LYS A 64 15.20 -5.85 7.21
CA LYS A 64 13.76 -5.74 7.02
C LYS A 64 13.36 -5.53 5.56
N TRP A 65 12.26 -6.18 5.17
CA TRP A 65 11.59 -5.87 3.92
C TRP A 65 11.04 -4.44 3.97
N ALA A 66 11.09 -3.75 2.85
CA ALA A 66 10.67 -2.36 2.73
C ALA A 66 9.95 -2.20 1.41
N GLY A 67 8.66 -2.49 1.41
CA GLY A 67 7.82 -2.36 0.24
C GLY A 67 7.55 -0.91 -0.15
N VAL A 68 6.85 -0.76 -1.26
CA VAL A 68 6.40 0.50 -1.83
C VAL A 68 4.91 0.38 -2.13
N ASP A 69 4.09 1.23 -1.53
CA ASP A 69 2.65 1.35 -1.86
C ASP A 69 2.52 2.02 -3.23
N ILE A 70 2.17 1.21 -4.24
CA ILE A 70 2.12 1.66 -5.64
C ILE A 70 1.10 2.79 -5.79
N CYS A 71 -0.08 2.66 -5.18
CA CYS A 71 -1.13 3.67 -5.32
C CYS A 71 -0.71 5.01 -4.74
N ARG A 72 -0.02 5.00 -3.59
CA ARG A 72 0.44 6.24 -2.95
C ARG A 72 1.59 6.88 -3.72
N GLU A 73 2.58 6.13 -4.21
CA GLU A 73 3.69 6.75 -4.95
C GLU A 73 3.26 7.26 -6.34
N LEU A 74 2.29 6.61 -7.01
CA LEU A 74 1.79 7.08 -8.30
C LEU A 74 0.78 8.24 -8.18
N HIS A 75 0.10 8.38 -7.04
CA HIS A 75 -0.94 9.40 -6.81
C HIS A 75 -0.70 10.16 -5.50
N THR A 76 0.50 10.73 -5.33
CA THR A 76 1.05 11.25 -4.06
C THR A 76 0.06 12.01 -3.18
N GLU A 77 -0.65 13.00 -3.73
CA GLU A 77 -1.56 13.86 -2.98
C GLU A 77 -3.04 13.46 -3.06
N LYS A 78 -3.37 12.47 -3.90
CA LYS A 78 -4.76 12.09 -4.11
C LYS A 78 -5.29 11.34 -2.89
N ARG A 79 -6.49 11.71 -2.44
CA ARG A 79 -7.31 10.89 -1.54
C ARG A 79 -7.96 9.78 -2.35
N GLY A 80 -8.01 8.59 -1.78
CA GLY A 80 -8.69 7.45 -2.38
C GLY A 80 -8.92 6.40 -1.31
N TYR A 81 -10.13 5.85 -1.26
CA TYR A 81 -10.54 4.96 -0.18
C TYR A 81 -11.00 3.64 -0.75
N THR A 82 -10.72 2.58 -0.01
CA THR A 82 -11.04 1.22 -0.45
C THR A 82 -12.05 0.57 0.47
N TYR A 83 -12.45 1.21 1.57
CA TYR A 83 -13.43 0.73 2.53
C TYR A 83 -14.46 1.80 2.88
N TYR A 84 -15.74 1.40 2.86
CA TYR A 84 -16.91 2.23 3.12
C TYR A 84 -17.92 1.46 3.98
N PRO A 85 -18.13 1.83 5.27
CA PRO A 85 -19.07 1.14 6.13
C PRO A 85 -20.50 1.16 5.58
N ARG A 86 -21.14 -0.01 5.51
CA ARG A 86 -22.53 -0.16 5.02
C ARG A 86 -23.57 0.52 5.90
N THR A 87 -23.22 0.79 7.16
CA THR A 87 -24.11 1.37 8.18
C THR A 87 -24.09 2.90 8.19
N LYS A 88 -23.37 3.51 7.27
CA LYS A 88 -23.17 4.96 7.17
C LYS A 88 -23.58 5.43 5.77
N GLU A 89 -23.90 6.72 5.68
CA GLU A 89 -24.07 7.37 4.39
C GLU A 89 -22.78 7.22 3.59
N TRP A 90 -22.92 6.98 2.29
CA TRP A 90 -21.77 6.84 1.41
C TRP A 90 -20.86 8.07 1.53
N GLU A 91 -19.55 7.84 1.49
CA GLU A 91 -18.51 8.86 1.66
C GLU A 91 -18.48 9.60 3.00
N SER A 92 -19.42 9.36 3.92
CA SER A 92 -19.42 10.00 5.24
C SER A 92 -18.38 9.41 6.22
N SER A 93 -17.88 8.21 5.94
CA SER A 93 -16.79 7.57 6.68
C SER A 93 -16.07 6.58 5.77
N CYS A 94 -14.77 6.76 5.57
CA CYS A 94 -14.00 5.95 4.62
C CYS A 94 -12.57 5.72 5.10
N ASP A 95 -11.97 4.62 4.68
CA ASP A 95 -10.55 4.34 4.89
C ASP A 95 -9.92 3.67 3.66
N LYS A 96 -8.61 3.87 3.47
CA LYS A 96 -7.80 3.06 2.56
C LYS A 96 -7.23 1.88 3.33
N PHE A 97 -7.77 0.69 3.12
CA PHE A 97 -7.36 -0.54 3.78
C PHE A 97 -6.74 -1.56 2.83
N ASP A 98 -6.93 -1.41 1.53
CA ASP A 98 -6.46 -2.33 0.51
C ASP A 98 -5.25 -1.75 -0.20
N TYR A 99 -4.21 -2.57 -0.34
CA TYR A 99 -2.90 -2.16 -0.86
C TYR A 99 -2.39 -3.14 -1.89
N VAL A 100 -1.68 -2.61 -2.88
CA VAL A 100 -0.75 -3.36 -3.72
C VAL A 100 0.65 -2.82 -3.41
N ILE A 101 1.42 -3.63 -2.69
CA ILE A 101 2.75 -3.26 -2.19
C ILE A 101 3.79 -4.06 -2.96
N VAL A 102 4.69 -3.37 -3.65
CA VAL A 102 5.76 -3.99 -4.41
C VAL A 102 7.09 -3.87 -3.68
N GLY A 103 7.93 -4.88 -3.80
CA GLY A 103 9.29 -4.82 -3.29
C GLY A 103 10.15 -3.73 -3.95
N ARG A 104 11.26 -3.31 -3.31
CA ARG A 104 12.07 -2.19 -3.83
C ARG A 104 12.74 -2.51 -5.16
N LYS A 105 13.16 -3.77 -5.36
CA LYS A 105 13.80 -4.21 -6.61
C LYS A 105 12.83 -4.05 -7.79
N PRO A 106 11.62 -4.64 -7.75
CA PRO A 106 10.64 -4.43 -8.82
C PRO A 106 10.20 -2.97 -8.98
N TRP A 107 10.09 -2.19 -7.89
CA TRP A 107 9.83 -0.75 -7.98
C TRP A 107 10.92 0.01 -8.76
N LYS A 108 12.20 -0.20 -8.42
CA LYS A 108 13.34 0.45 -9.10
C LYS A 108 13.50 0.05 -10.57
N ARG A 109 12.92 -1.07 -10.96
CA ARG A 109 12.86 -1.53 -12.36
C ARG A 109 11.66 -0.94 -13.12
N GLU A 110 10.91 -0.03 -12.49
CA GLU A 110 9.74 0.63 -13.07
C GLU A 110 8.68 -0.37 -13.55
N MET A 111 8.52 -1.48 -12.82
CA MET A 111 7.56 -2.52 -13.20
C MET A 111 6.11 -2.09 -12.98
N ALA A 112 5.84 -1.17 -12.04
CA ALA A 112 4.49 -0.67 -11.80
C ALA A 112 4.20 0.51 -12.74
N MET A 113 3.33 0.29 -13.72
CA MET A 113 3.08 1.25 -14.81
C MET A 113 1.96 2.23 -14.47
N SER A 114 0.89 1.74 -13.83
CA SER A 114 -0.27 2.54 -13.47
C SER A 114 -1.06 1.88 -12.34
N SER A 115 -1.90 2.67 -11.67
CA SER A 115 -2.81 2.16 -10.64
C SER A 115 -4.09 2.98 -10.56
N LYS A 116 -5.17 2.37 -10.07
CA LYS A 116 -6.46 3.03 -9.85
C LYS A 116 -7.22 2.32 -8.73
N ILE A 117 -7.89 3.10 -7.88
CA ILE A 117 -8.96 2.60 -7.02
C ILE A 117 -10.27 2.71 -7.81
N LEU A 118 -10.96 1.58 -7.93
CA LEU A 118 -12.18 1.44 -8.72
C LEU A 118 -13.39 1.83 -7.87
N GLU A 119 -13.57 3.14 -7.71
CA GLU A 119 -14.68 3.75 -6.97
C GLU A 119 -16.00 3.65 -7.74
N ILE A 120 -17.12 3.47 -7.00
CA ILE A 120 -18.55 3.43 -7.41
C ILE A 120 -18.88 2.58 -8.67
N GLY A 121 -19.80 1.63 -8.49
CA GLY A 121 -20.32 0.78 -9.58
C GLY A 121 -19.56 -0.53 -9.77
N GLU A 122 -18.25 -0.55 -9.48
CA GLU A 122 -17.38 -1.73 -9.67
C GLU A 122 -17.17 -2.56 -8.37
N ARG A 123 -17.71 -2.10 -7.23
CA ARG A 123 -17.63 -2.82 -5.92
C ARG A 123 -18.70 -3.91 -5.72
N ASP A 124 -19.75 -3.89 -6.54
CA ASP A 124 -20.93 -4.76 -6.40
C ASP A 124 -21.48 -4.75 -4.95
N PRO A 125 -21.79 -5.85 -4.21
CA PRO A 125 -22.29 -5.70 -2.86
C PRO A 125 -21.20 -5.32 -1.88
N SER A 126 -19.90 -5.40 -2.18
CA SER A 126 -18.81 -5.29 -1.19
C SER A 126 -18.74 -3.91 -0.51
N ASP A 127 -18.39 -3.86 0.77
CA ASP A 127 -18.00 -2.61 1.47
C ASP A 127 -16.58 -2.16 1.12
N HIS A 128 -15.90 -2.92 0.26
CA HIS A 128 -14.60 -2.59 -0.29
C HIS A 128 -14.63 -2.28 -1.80
N CYS A 129 -13.86 -1.28 -2.23
CA CYS A 129 -13.63 -0.98 -3.64
C CYS A 129 -12.38 -1.71 -4.14
N PRO A 130 -12.40 -2.31 -5.35
CA PRO A 130 -11.23 -2.95 -5.93
C PRO A 130 -10.06 -1.98 -6.14
N VAL A 131 -8.85 -2.50 -5.99
CA VAL A 131 -7.61 -1.81 -6.36
C VAL A 131 -7.02 -2.48 -7.59
N TRP A 132 -6.85 -1.71 -8.65
CA TRP A 132 -6.24 -2.15 -9.90
C TRP A 132 -4.83 -1.59 -10.04
N VAL A 133 -3.90 -2.42 -10.51
CA VAL A 133 -2.52 -2.04 -10.82
C VAL A 133 -2.07 -2.78 -12.08
N ASP A 134 -1.39 -2.06 -12.96
CA ASP A 134 -0.67 -2.65 -14.09
C ASP A 134 0.80 -2.87 -13.71
N ILE A 135 1.24 -4.14 -13.78
CA ILE A 135 2.60 -4.55 -13.44
C ILE A 135 3.23 -5.29 -14.63
N ASN A 136 4.31 -4.73 -15.16
CA ASN A 136 5.13 -5.35 -16.19
C ASN A 136 6.05 -6.41 -15.59
N ILE A 137 5.66 -7.68 -15.71
CA ILE A 137 6.47 -8.83 -15.32
C ILE A 137 7.34 -9.25 -16.51
N GLY A 138 8.38 -8.46 -16.78
CA GLY A 138 9.36 -8.79 -17.83
C GLY A 138 10.16 -10.05 -17.49
N LYS A 139 10.62 -10.79 -18.52
CA LYS A 139 11.68 -11.79 -18.35
C LYS A 139 12.98 -11.04 -18.04
N ASP A 140 13.73 -11.48 -17.03
CA ASP A 140 15.10 -10.98 -16.82
C ASP A 140 15.84 -11.04 -18.16
N LYS A 141 16.40 -9.92 -18.62
CA LYS A 141 17.39 -9.94 -19.70
C LYS A 141 18.53 -10.79 -19.17
N LYS A 142 18.59 -12.07 -19.56
CA LYS A 142 19.74 -12.94 -19.30
C LYS A 142 20.97 -12.13 -19.70
N HIS A 143 21.92 -11.95 -18.78
CA HIS A 143 23.26 -11.53 -19.15
C HIS A 143 23.76 -12.54 -20.18
N ILE A 144 23.75 -12.12 -21.45
CA ILE A 144 24.53 -12.78 -22.49
C ILE A 144 25.94 -12.26 -22.22
N GLU A 145 26.71 -13.02 -21.46
CA GLU A 145 28.16 -12.88 -21.46
C GLU A 145 28.61 -13.07 -22.92
N LYS A 146 29.26 -12.04 -23.46
CA LYS A 146 30.05 -12.13 -24.69
C LYS A 146 31.51 -12.26 -24.30
#